data_AF-A0A7Y3B6U2-F1
#
_entry.id   AF-A0A7Y3B6U2-F1
#
_cell.length_a   1.000
_cell.length_b   1.000
_cell.length_c   1.000
_cell.angle_alpha   90.00
_cell.angle_beta   90.00
_cell.angle_gamma   90.00
#
_symmetry.space_group_name_H-M   'P 1'
#
loop_
_entity.id
_entity.type
_entity.pdbx_description
1 polymer ?
#
loop_
_entity_poly.entity_id
_entity_poly.type
_entity_poly.pdbx_seq_one_letter_code
_entity_poly.pdbx_strand_id
1 'polypeptide(L)'
;MRIRALSLILCLVAASCSGAAAAPDPVTLTTPSVLVPDSTTTTAVPPTTTTTTVPATTTTIDPGPPAPLTGLTGDVSDQRVLIAKLSNAAKGRPQAGINEADLVMEILVEGGVGRWLAVFQTTYPATVGPVRSLREVDPRLVAPFDARVLSSGGQWSIRVALGEVAVDEGDGRIDGYRRESGREYVYSLMYDTENLPEVEWDGEVAPVLDFDISTPAGGDDATEIEVRMSARNDLTWTFDHGR
;
A
#
# COMPACT_ATOMS: atom_id res chain seq x y z
N MET A 1 19.78 58.84 -13.15
CA MET A 1 21.01 58.24 -12.61
C MET A 1 21.17 58.60 -11.13
N ARG A 2 20.62 57.80 -10.23
CA ARG A 2 20.94 57.78 -8.78
C ARG A 2 20.68 56.37 -8.27
N ILE A 3 21.77 55.61 -8.11
CA ILE A 3 21.81 54.22 -7.66
C ILE A 3 21.57 54.22 -6.15
N ARG A 4 20.53 53.53 -5.68
CA ARG A 4 20.38 53.17 -4.26
C ARG A 4 20.63 51.67 -4.12
N ALA A 5 21.84 51.36 -3.68
CA ALA A 5 22.24 50.03 -3.23
C ALA A 5 21.42 49.67 -1.98
N LEU A 6 20.68 48.56 -2.03
CA LEU A 6 20.05 47.97 -0.85
C LEU A 6 20.79 46.67 -0.55
N SER A 7 21.47 46.69 0.60
CA SER A 7 22.40 45.66 1.06
C SER A 7 21.71 44.33 1.32
N LEU A 8 22.30 43.29 0.74
CA LEU A 8 22.07 41.88 0.99
C LEU A 8 22.53 41.54 2.42
N ILE A 9 21.62 41.11 3.30
CA ILE A 9 21.97 40.51 4.59
C ILE A 9 21.80 39.00 4.45
N LEU A 10 22.92 38.34 4.17
CA LEU A 10 23.08 36.89 4.17
C LEU A 10 23.49 36.44 5.58
N CYS A 11 22.54 35.95 6.38
CA CYS A 11 22.84 35.32 7.66
C CYS A 11 23.29 33.88 7.44
N LEU A 12 24.60 33.67 7.33
CA LEU A 12 25.24 32.35 7.40
C LEU A 12 25.40 31.98 8.89
N VAL A 13 24.66 30.99 9.39
CA VAL A 13 24.91 30.37 10.70
C VAL A 13 25.46 28.98 10.45
N ALA A 14 26.78 28.84 10.57
CA ALA A 14 27.47 27.56 10.61
C ALA A 14 27.48 27.06 12.06
N ALA A 15 26.62 26.08 12.37
CA ALA A 15 26.71 25.30 13.60
C ALA A 15 27.31 23.93 13.25
N SER A 16 28.62 23.82 13.46
CA SER A 16 29.37 22.58 13.42
C SER A 16 29.25 21.89 14.79
N CYS A 17 28.55 20.77 14.86
CA CYS A 17 28.67 19.81 15.96
C CYS A 17 29.02 18.44 15.36
N SER A 18 30.29 18.08 15.54
CA SER A 18 30.82 16.75 15.26
C SER A 18 30.33 15.80 16.36
N GLY A 19 29.57 14.78 15.98
CA GLY A 19 29.09 13.73 16.89
C GLY A 19 29.23 12.40 16.21
N ALA A 20 30.22 11.62 16.65
CA ALA A 20 30.55 10.30 16.13
C ALA A 20 29.36 9.33 16.26
N ALA A 21 29.20 8.52 15.23
CA ALA A 21 28.20 7.46 15.14
C ALA A 21 28.39 6.42 16.25
N ALA A 22 27.33 6.16 17.02
CA ALA A 22 27.20 4.95 17.82
C ALA A 22 26.34 3.95 17.02
N ALA A 23 26.87 2.75 16.82
CA ALA A 23 26.14 1.63 16.24
C ALA A 23 24.94 1.27 17.14
N PRO A 24 23.80 0.82 16.57
CA PRO A 24 22.69 0.33 17.38
C PRO A 24 23.09 -0.97 18.11
N ASP A 25 22.67 -1.07 19.38
CA ASP A 25 22.89 -2.25 20.22
C ASP A 25 22.19 -3.50 19.65
N PRO A 26 22.75 -4.71 19.85
CA PRO A 26 22.14 -5.95 19.38
C PRO A 26 20.80 -6.23 20.08
N VAL A 27 19.82 -6.64 19.28
CA VAL A 27 18.48 -7.04 19.72
C VAL A 27 18.57 -8.28 20.60
N THR A 28 18.06 -8.20 21.83
CA THR A 28 17.97 -9.37 22.72
C THR A 28 16.60 -10.03 22.51
N LEU A 29 16.59 -11.21 21.89
CA LEU A 29 15.40 -12.06 21.78
C LEU A 29 15.25 -12.87 23.08
N THR A 30 14.16 -12.66 23.81
CA THR A 30 13.79 -13.51 24.96
C THR A 30 12.75 -14.54 24.52
N THR A 31 13.13 -15.82 24.56
CA THR A 31 12.26 -16.97 24.31
C THR A 31 11.40 -17.30 25.53
N PRO A 32 10.06 -17.38 25.43
CA PRO A 32 9.24 -17.97 26.46
C PRO A 32 9.21 -19.52 26.34
N SER A 33 9.30 -20.18 27.49
CA SER A 33 9.22 -21.65 27.63
C SER A 33 7.75 -22.10 27.62
N VAL A 34 7.40 -22.99 26.70
CA VAL A 34 6.06 -23.60 26.58
C VAL A 34 6.01 -24.90 27.38
N LEU A 35 5.06 -25.00 28.32
CA LEU A 35 4.69 -26.24 28.99
C LEU A 35 3.61 -26.95 28.18
N VAL A 36 3.90 -28.20 27.79
CA VAL A 36 2.98 -29.11 27.09
C VAL A 36 2.08 -29.82 28.11
N PRO A 37 0.74 -29.81 27.96
CA PRO A 37 -0.12 -30.79 28.58
C PRO A 37 -0.46 -31.95 27.63
N ASP A 38 -0.59 -33.10 28.27
CA ASP A 38 -0.66 -34.48 27.78
C ASP A 38 -1.97 -34.80 27.01
N SER A 39 -1.85 -35.72 26.05
CA SER A 39 -2.94 -36.17 25.18
C SER A 39 -3.78 -37.25 25.84
N THR A 40 -5.11 -37.11 25.80
CA THR A 40 -6.04 -38.20 26.13
C THR A 40 -6.84 -38.62 24.90
N THR A 41 -6.51 -39.80 24.37
CA THR A 41 -7.20 -40.45 23.26
C THR A 41 -8.50 -41.09 23.75
N THR A 42 -9.64 -40.70 23.19
CA THR A 42 -10.92 -41.42 23.34
C THR A 42 -11.34 -41.99 21.99
N THR A 43 -11.37 -43.32 21.89
CA THR A 43 -11.81 -44.08 20.72
C THR A 43 -13.33 -44.02 20.59
N ALA A 44 -13.84 -43.45 19.48
CA ALA A 44 -15.25 -43.49 19.10
C ALA A 44 -15.44 -44.34 17.82
N VAL A 45 -16.47 -45.20 17.83
CA VAL A 45 -16.83 -46.15 16.76
C VAL A 45 -17.52 -45.39 15.60
N PRO A 46 -17.22 -45.71 14.32
CA PRO A 46 -17.82 -44.99 13.19
C PRO A 46 -19.22 -45.53 12.84
N PRO A 47 -20.21 -44.67 12.51
CA PRO A 47 -21.46 -45.11 11.89
C PRO A 47 -21.28 -45.38 10.39
N THR A 48 -21.90 -46.46 9.91
CA THR A 48 -21.94 -46.83 8.48
C THR A 48 -22.99 -45.99 7.75
N THR A 49 -22.58 -45.15 6.81
CA THR A 49 -23.49 -44.39 5.94
C THR A 49 -23.34 -44.88 4.50
N THR A 50 -24.43 -45.32 3.87
CA THR A 50 -24.47 -45.73 2.46
C THR A 50 -24.63 -44.50 1.57
N THR A 51 -23.58 -44.13 0.83
CA THR A 51 -23.62 -43.00 -0.12
C THR A 51 -23.89 -43.51 -1.54
N THR A 52 -25.05 -43.16 -2.09
CA THR A 52 -25.36 -43.31 -3.53
C THR A 52 -24.56 -42.29 -4.32
N THR A 53 -23.63 -42.75 -5.17
CA THR A 53 -22.80 -41.89 -6.02
C THR A 53 -23.57 -41.51 -7.29
N VAL A 54 -23.94 -40.24 -7.42
CA VAL A 54 -24.37 -39.63 -8.69
C VAL A 54 -23.13 -39.04 -9.35
N PRO A 55 -22.83 -39.34 -10.63
CA PRO A 55 -21.69 -38.74 -11.31
C PRO A 55 -21.95 -37.24 -11.53
N ALA A 56 -21.11 -36.40 -10.91
CA ALA A 56 -21.10 -34.96 -11.13
C ALA A 56 -20.38 -34.67 -12.45
N THR A 57 -21.07 -34.02 -13.39
CA THR A 57 -20.46 -33.43 -14.57
C THR A 57 -19.73 -32.15 -14.13
N THR A 58 -18.40 -32.21 -14.02
CA THR A 58 -17.58 -31.02 -13.77
C THR A 58 -17.27 -30.36 -15.12
N THR A 59 -17.92 -29.24 -15.41
CA THR A 59 -17.44 -28.31 -16.44
C THR A 59 -16.23 -27.59 -15.84
N THR A 60 -15.04 -27.98 -16.25
CA THR A 60 -13.81 -27.28 -15.87
C THR A 60 -13.76 -25.97 -16.65
N ILE A 61 -14.13 -24.86 -16.00
CA ILE A 61 -13.87 -23.51 -16.52
C ILE A 61 -12.36 -23.29 -16.39
N ASP A 62 -11.71 -22.93 -17.50
CA ASP A 62 -10.30 -22.50 -17.51
C ASP A 62 -10.20 -21.20 -16.67
N PRO A 63 -9.45 -21.19 -15.55
CA PRO A 63 -9.46 -20.06 -14.63
C PRO A 63 -8.72 -18.81 -15.17
N GLY A 64 -8.18 -18.86 -16.39
CA GLY A 64 -7.44 -17.77 -16.99
C GLY A 64 -6.01 -17.64 -16.44
N PRO A 65 -5.19 -16.73 -17.01
CA PRO A 65 -3.85 -16.46 -16.49
C PRO A 65 -3.92 -15.85 -15.08
N PRO A 66 -2.90 -16.06 -14.22
CA PRO A 66 -2.87 -15.44 -12.90
C PRO A 66 -2.77 -13.92 -13.00
N ALA A 67 -3.38 -13.24 -12.02
CA ALA A 67 -3.30 -11.80 -11.83
C ALA A 67 -1.84 -11.34 -11.66
N PRO A 68 -1.35 -10.34 -12.43
CA PRO A 68 0.05 -9.92 -12.36
C PRO A 68 0.52 -9.40 -11.00
N LEU A 69 -0.40 -8.85 -10.18
CA LEU A 69 -0.06 -8.25 -8.88
C LEU A 69 -0.36 -9.14 -7.67
N THR A 70 -1.09 -10.23 -7.82
CA THR A 70 -1.44 -11.12 -6.69
C THR A 70 -1.07 -12.58 -6.93
N GLY A 71 -0.80 -12.99 -8.17
CA GLY A 71 -0.54 -14.38 -8.54
C GLY A 71 -1.78 -15.28 -8.46
N LEU A 72 -2.94 -14.75 -8.07
CA LEU A 72 -4.19 -15.50 -7.94
C LEU A 72 -4.80 -15.73 -9.32
N THR A 73 -5.30 -16.95 -9.56
CA THR A 73 -6.00 -17.30 -10.80
C THR A 73 -7.38 -16.67 -10.82
N GLY A 74 -7.71 -15.98 -11.91
CA GLY A 74 -9.01 -15.35 -12.11
C GLY A 74 -9.01 -14.46 -13.35
N ASP A 75 -10.18 -14.12 -13.83
CA ASP A 75 -10.34 -13.30 -15.04
C ASP A 75 -10.12 -11.82 -14.72
N VAL A 76 -8.85 -11.40 -14.62
CA VAL A 76 -8.43 -10.02 -14.35
C VAL A 76 -7.64 -9.41 -15.51
N SER A 77 -7.66 -10.07 -16.67
CA SER A 77 -6.63 -9.90 -17.71
C SER A 77 -6.59 -8.52 -18.37
N ASP A 78 -7.66 -7.73 -18.28
CA ASP A 78 -7.74 -6.41 -18.96
C ASP A 78 -7.74 -5.20 -18.02
N GLN A 79 -7.86 -5.42 -16.70
CA GLN A 79 -7.96 -4.30 -15.76
C GLN A 79 -6.59 -3.70 -15.48
N ARG A 80 -6.49 -2.37 -15.60
CA ARG A 80 -5.24 -1.62 -15.57
C ARG A 80 -4.81 -1.25 -14.14
N VAL A 81 -3.56 -0.83 -13.91
CA VAL A 81 -3.06 -0.52 -12.55
C VAL A 81 -3.35 0.92 -12.05
N LEU A 82 -4.27 1.08 -11.11
CA LEU A 82 -4.51 2.35 -10.42
C LEU A 82 -3.62 2.43 -9.18
N ILE A 83 -2.91 3.54 -8.97
CA ILE A 83 -2.19 3.81 -7.72
C ILE A 83 -2.77 5.04 -7.03
N ALA A 84 -3.24 4.90 -5.80
CA ALA A 84 -3.69 6.04 -4.99
C ALA A 84 -2.68 6.39 -3.91
N LYS A 85 -2.24 7.66 -3.87
CA LYS A 85 -1.42 8.17 -2.77
C LYS A 85 -2.29 8.54 -1.58
N LEU A 86 -2.19 7.82 -0.46
CA LEU A 86 -3.07 7.97 0.69
C LEU A 86 -2.39 8.52 1.93
N SER A 87 -3.15 9.27 2.74
CA SER A 87 -2.74 9.63 4.09
C SER A 87 -2.70 8.40 4.99
N ASN A 88 -1.66 8.26 5.81
CA ASN A 88 -1.69 7.40 7.02
C ASN A 88 -1.50 8.21 8.31
N ALA A 89 -1.77 9.53 8.26
CA ALA A 89 -1.82 10.34 9.47
C ALA A 89 -2.98 9.87 10.38
N ALA A 90 -2.81 9.96 11.70
CA ALA A 90 -3.84 9.54 12.66
C ALA A 90 -5.23 10.13 12.37
N LYS A 91 -5.29 11.41 11.97
CA LYS A 91 -6.52 12.12 11.60
C LYS A 91 -7.09 11.75 10.23
N GLY A 92 -6.31 11.10 9.38
CA GLY A 92 -6.73 10.58 8.08
C GLY A 92 -7.30 9.17 8.13
N ARG A 93 -7.19 8.49 9.28
CA ARG A 93 -7.71 7.13 9.47
C ARG A 93 -9.18 7.15 9.92
N PRO A 94 -9.97 6.13 9.55
CA PRO A 94 -9.63 5.06 8.61
C PRO A 94 -9.62 5.55 7.16
N GLN A 95 -8.87 4.86 6.30
CA GLN A 95 -8.87 5.03 4.85
C GLN A 95 -10.08 4.31 4.23
N ALA A 96 -10.54 4.78 3.07
CA ALA A 96 -11.53 4.09 2.24
C ALA A 96 -10.83 3.27 1.14
N GLY A 97 -11.39 2.10 0.83
CA GLY A 97 -10.99 1.26 -0.30
C GLY A 97 -9.68 0.47 -0.12
N ILE A 98 -8.93 0.68 0.97
CA ILE A 98 -7.61 0.06 1.14
C ILE A 98 -7.65 -1.48 1.23
N ASN A 99 -8.77 -2.04 1.68
CA ASN A 99 -9.00 -3.48 1.78
C ASN A 99 -9.19 -4.17 0.42
N GLU A 100 -9.29 -3.41 -0.67
CA GLU A 100 -9.41 -3.91 -2.04
C GLU A 100 -8.10 -3.73 -2.82
N ALA A 101 -7.05 -3.22 -2.18
CA ALA A 101 -5.74 -3.06 -2.81
C ALA A 101 -5.02 -4.41 -2.94
N ASP A 102 -4.39 -4.62 -4.10
CA ASP A 102 -3.55 -5.79 -4.35
C ASP A 102 -2.18 -5.65 -3.67
N LEU A 103 -1.68 -4.42 -3.58
CA LEU A 103 -0.42 -4.10 -2.91
C LEU A 103 -0.55 -2.75 -2.18
N VAL A 104 -0.02 -2.69 -0.96
CA VAL A 104 0.09 -1.45 -0.19
C VAL A 104 1.55 -1.24 0.20
N MET A 105 2.13 -0.14 -0.28
CA MET A 105 3.47 0.29 0.12
C MET A 105 3.38 1.45 1.10
N GLU A 106 3.98 1.31 2.28
CA GLU A 106 4.12 2.43 3.23
C GLU A 106 5.48 3.10 3.14
N ILE A 107 5.45 4.43 3.05
CA ILE A 107 6.63 5.27 3.11
C ILE A 107 6.51 6.32 4.22
N LEU A 108 7.63 6.67 4.83
CA LEU A 108 7.71 7.86 5.68
C LEU A 108 7.78 9.12 4.83
N VAL A 109 7.09 10.17 5.29
CA VAL A 109 7.14 11.50 4.69
C VAL A 109 7.48 12.56 5.76
N GLU A 110 7.32 13.84 5.45
CA GLU A 110 7.70 14.92 6.36
C GLU A 110 7.03 14.81 7.73
N GLY A 111 7.81 15.09 8.79
CA GLY A 111 7.32 15.02 10.16
C GLY A 111 7.15 13.60 10.71
N GLY A 112 7.70 12.58 10.02
CA GLY A 112 7.73 11.19 10.45
C GLY A 112 6.39 10.46 10.30
N VAL A 113 5.45 11.01 9.55
CA VAL A 113 4.14 10.38 9.33
C VAL A 113 4.22 9.45 8.12
N GLY A 114 3.48 8.34 8.16
CA GLY A 114 3.36 7.43 7.03
C GLY A 114 2.41 7.96 5.94
N ARG A 115 2.69 7.57 4.70
CA ARG A 115 1.74 7.62 3.59
C ARG A 115 1.80 6.33 2.81
N TRP A 116 0.66 5.93 2.28
CA TRP A 116 0.53 4.71 1.50
C TRP A 116 0.51 5.02 0.01
N LEU A 117 1.05 4.11 -0.78
CA LEU A 117 0.71 3.91 -2.18
C LEU A 117 -0.13 2.63 -2.22
N ALA A 118 -1.43 2.77 -2.41
CA ALA A 118 -2.34 1.65 -2.59
C ALA A 118 -2.47 1.35 -4.08
N VAL A 119 -2.15 0.12 -4.48
CA VAL A 119 -2.11 -0.34 -5.86
C VAL A 119 -3.30 -1.26 -6.11
N PHE A 120 -4.07 -0.98 -7.15
CA PHE A 120 -5.29 -1.69 -7.52
C PHE A 120 -5.21 -2.13 -8.98
N GLN A 121 -5.41 -3.41 -9.24
CA GLN A 121 -5.43 -4.03 -10.55
C GLN A 121 -6.56 -5.03 -10.65
N THR A 122 -6.77 -5.88 -9.64
CA THR A 122 -7.82 -6.91 -9.67
C THR A 122 -9.22 -6.35 -9.41
N THR A 123 -9.33 -5.29 -8.62
CA THR A 123 -10.60 -4.64 -8.26
C THR A 123 -10.35 -3.16 -7.98
N TYR A 124 -11.24 -2.29 -8.47
CA TYR A 124 -11.24 -0.88 -8.08
C TYR A 124 -12.27 -0.67 -6.97
N PRO A 125 -11.89 -0.07 -5.82
CA PRO A 125 -12.83 0.23 -4.77
C PRO A 125 -13.78 1.33 -5.20
N ALA A 126 -15.04 1.28 -4.77
CA ALA A 126 -16.02 2.34 -5.10
C ALA A 126 -15.52 3.74 -4.73
N THR A 127 -14.85 3.87 -3.58
CA THR A 127 -14.17 5.10 -3.16
C THR A 127 -12.79 4.78 -2.57
N VAL A 128 -11.81 5.63 -2.85
CA VAL A 128 -10.45 5.53 -2.28
C VAL A 128 -9.99 6.88 -1.69
N GLY A 129 -9.35 6.87 -0.52
CA GLY A 129 -8.87 8.08 0.14
C GLY A 129 -8.55 7.90 1.63
N PRO A 130 -8.07 8.95 2.34
CA PRO A 130 -7.88 10.31 1.85
C PRO A 130 -6.66 10.46 0.93
N VAL A 131 -6.86 11.03 -0.25
CA VAL A 131 -5.81 11.25 -1.25
C VAL A 131 -4.87 12.38 -0.82
N ARG A 132 -3.55 12.17 -0.98
CA ARG A 132 -2.50 13.07 -0.49
C ARG A 132 -1.37 13.28 -1.50
N SER A 133 -0.49 14.19 -1.14
CA SER A 133 0.54 14.69 -2.04
C SER A 133 1.65 13.68 -2.30
N LEU A 134 2.19 13.72 -3.52
CA LEU A 134 3.36 12.95 -3.93
C LEU A 134 4.66 13.48 -3.29
N ARG A 135 5.68 12.65 -3.24
CA ARG A 135 7.01 12.86 -2.65
C ARG A 135 8.11 12.39 -3.58
N GLU A 136 9.34 12.80 -3.27
CA GLU A 136 10.53 12.55 -4.10
C GLU A 136 10.77 11.09 -4.45
N VAL A 137 10.38 10.17 -3.55
CA VAL A 137 10.52 8.72 -3.76
C VAL A 137 9.44 8.14 -4.67
N ASP A 138 8.26 8.78 -4.76
CA ASP A 138 7.09 8.20 -5.41
C ASP A 138 7.31 7.87 -6.90
N PRO A 139 7.95 8.72 -7.73
CA PRO A 139 8.19 8.39 -9.13
C PRO A 139 8.92 7.07 -9.36
N ARG A 140 9.88 6.73 -8.47
CA ARG A 140 10.62 5.47 -8.56
C ARG A 140 9.78 4.27 -8.16
N LEU A 141 8.86 4.46 -7.21
CA LEU A 141 7.98 3.40 -6.73
C LEU A 141 6.86 3.09 -7.70
N VAL A 142 6.35 4.09 -8.43
CA VAL A 142 5.25 3.90 -9.40
C VAL A 142 5.72 3.48 -10.79
N ALA A 143 6.97 3.79 -11.17
CA ALA A 143 7.51 3.51 -12.50
C ALA A 143 7.35 2.06 -12.99
N PRO A 144 7.45 1.01 -12.15
CA PRO A 144 7.30 -0.38 -12.62
C PRO A 144 5.88 -0.76 -13.05
N PHE A 145 4.86 0.03 -12.69
CA PHE A 145 3.46 -0.40 -12.76
C PHE A 145 2.70 0.12 -13.98
N ASP A 146 3.29 1.01 -14.77
CA ASP A 146 2.63 1.70 -15.90
C ASP A 146 1.22 2.22 -15.54
N ALA A 147 1.15 2.80 -14.34
CA ALA A 147 -0.08 3.03 -13.61
C ALA A 147 -0.63 4.44 -13.81
N ARG A 148 -1.96 4.57 -13.72
CA ARG A 148 -2.60 5.85 -13.44
C ARG A 148 -2.42 6.17 -11.96
N VAL A 149 -1.86 7.35 -11.63
CA VAL A 149 -1.67 7.73 -10.21
C VAL A 149 -2.61 8.87 -9.78
N LEU A 150 -3.38 8.60 -8.72
CA LEU A 150 -4.21 9.57 -8.01
C LEU A 150 -3.41 10.21 -6.87
N SER A 151 -3.39 11.54 -6.85
CA SER A 151 -2.70 12.29 -5.78
C SER A 151 -3.41 13.61 -5.47
N SER A 152 -2.90 14.37 -4.51
CA SER A 152 -3.38 15.73 -4.26
C SER A 152 -2.21 16.62 -3.86
N GLY A 153 -1.64 17.27 -4.87
CA GLY A 153 -0.42 18.05 -4.74
C GLY A 153 0.85 17.21 -4.83
N GLY A 154 1.98 17.92 -4.75
CA GLY A 154 3.32 17.36 -4.85
C GLY A 154 4.27 18.50 -5.18
N GLN A 155 5.57 18.31 -4.96
CA GLN A 155 6.53 19.28 -5.46
C GLN A 155 6.45 19.31 -7.00
N TRP A 156 6.53 20.51 -7.59
CA TRP A 156 6.37 20.71 -9.04
C TRP A 156 7.21 19.74 -9.88
N SER A 157 8.49 19.57 -9.54
CA SER A 157 9.39 18.64 -10.23
C SER A 157 8.89 17.19 -10.23
N ILE A 158 8.29 16.74 -9.13
CA ILE A 158 7.76 15.39 -8.98
C ILE A 158 6.51 15.19 -9.83
N ARG A 159 5.66 16.22 -9.88
CA ARG A 159 4.48 16.21 -10.74
C ARG A 159 4.83 16.20 -12.21
N VAL A 160 5.83 16.99 -12.62
CA VAL A 160 6.32 17.00 -14.01
C VAL A 160 6.92 15.64 -14.37
N ALA A 161 7.71 15.04 -13.46
CA ALA A 161 8.27 13.70 -13.67
C ALA A 161 7.21 12.61 -13.83
N LEU A 162 5.99 12.86 -13.36
CA LEU A 162 4.86 11.93 -13.43
C LEU A 162 3.78 12.35 -14.42
N GLY A 163 3.90 13.51 -15.06
CA GLY A 163 2.79 14.18 -15.76
C GLY A 163 2.19 13.41 -16.95
N GLU A 164 2.89 12.42 -17.50
CA GLU A 164 2.39 11.54 -18.57
C GLU A 164 1.55 10.37 -18.04
N VAL A 165 1.89 9.83 -16.86
CA VAL A 165 1.22 8.68 -16.22
C VAL A 165 0.26 9.11 -15.11
N ALA A 166 0.37 10.35 -14.63
CA ALA A 166 -0.12 10.70 -13.32
C ALA A 166 -0.20 12.21 -13.11
N VAL A 167 -1.42 12.69 -12.85
CA VAL A 167 -1.77 13.59 -11.75
C VAL A 167 -3.12 14.22 -12.11
N ASP A 168 -4.15 13.82 -11.37
CA ASP A 168 -5.16 14.80 -10.95
C ASP A 168 -4.92 15.09 -9.49
N GLU A 169 -4.98 16.38 -9.13
CA GLU A 169 -4.70 16.89 -7.81
C GLU A 169 -5.97 17.10 -6.97
N GLY A 170 -7.13 16.70 -7.50
CA GLY A 170 -8.41 17.24 -7.09
C GLY A 170 -8.53 18.72 -7.45
N ASP A 171 -7.83 19.15 -8.53
CA ASP A 171 -7.94 20.50 -9.11
C ASP A 171 -9.06 20.60 -10.16
N GLY A 172 -9.77 19.49 -10.38
CA GLY A 172 -10.89 19.37 -11.31
C GLY A 172 -10.49 18.98 -12.72
N ARG A 173 -9.26 18.48 -12.93
CA ARG A 173 -8.82 17.95 -14.23
C ARG A 173 -9.42 16.59 -14.58
N ILE A 174 -9.68 15.74 -13.59
CA ILE A 174 -10.44 14.49 -13.75
C ILE A 174 -11.65 14.58 -12.81
N ASP A 175 -12.78 14.09 -13.31
CA ASP A 175 -13.97 13.92 -12.49
C ASP A 175 -13.74 12.77 -11.47
N GLY A 176 -14.46 12.82 -10.35
CA GLY A 176 -14.42 11.79 -9.31
C GLY A 176 -13.79 12.22 -7.99
N TYR A 177 -13.06 13.34 -7.95
CA TYR A 177 -12.62 13.91 -6.67
C TYR A 177 -13.78 14.57 -5.92
N ARG A 178 -13.99 14.15 -4.66
CA ARG A 178 -14.95 14.80 -3.77
C ARG A 178 -14.40 15.01 -2.37
N ARG A 179 -15.05 15.88 -1.62
CA ARG A 179 -14.75 16.10 -0.20
C ARG A 179 -15.77 15.35 0.66
N GLU A 180 -15.29 14.40 1.46
CA GLU A 180 -16.13 13.70 2.44
C GLU A 180 -16.48 14.62 3.61
N SER A 181 -17.77 14.77 3.88
CA SER A 181 -18.28 15.53 5.02
C SER A 181 -17.88 14.89 6.34
N GLY A 182 -17.55 15.71 7.34
CA GLY A 182 -17.17 15.23 8.68
C GLY A 182 -15.68 14.98 8.86
N ARG A 183 -14.86 15.06 7.79
CA ARG A 183 -13.40 15.05 7.88
C ARG A 183 -12.80 16.46 7.86
N GLU A 184 -11.66 16.62 8.53
CA GLU A 184 -10.84 17.82 8.40
C GLU A 184 -10.42 18.01 6.94
N TYR A 185 -10.40 19.26 6.46
CA TYR A 185 -10.18 19.59 5.04
C TYR A 185 -8.98 18.85 4.42
N VAL A 186 -7.83 18.79 5.11
CA VAL A 186 -6.63 18.14 4.56
C VAL A 186 -6.72 16.61 4.47
N TYR A 187 -7.73 16.01 5.10
CA TYR A 187 -7.99 14.57 5.12
C TYR A 187 -9.37 14.20 4.54
N SER A 188 -10.05 15.13 3.88
CA SER A 188 -11.39 14.89 3.34
C SER A 188 -11.42 14.59 1.85
N LEU A 189 -10.31 14.72 1.13
CA LEU A 189 -10.31 14.48 -0.32
C LEU A 189 -10.33 12.97 -0.61
N MET A 190 -11.38 12.52 -1.28
CA MET A 190 -11.61 11.14 -1.69
C MET A 190 -11.73 11.10 -3.23
N TYR A 191 -11.62 9.91 -3.81
CA TYR A 191 -11.84 9.68 -5.23
C TYR A 191 -12.84 8.56 -5.47
N ASP A 192 -13.82 8.78 -6.34
CA ASP A 192 -14.80 7.79 -6.80
C ASP A 192 -14.34 7.15 -8.11
N THR A 193 -13.97 5.87 -8.05
CA THR A 193 -13.30 5.17 -9.16
C THR A 193 -14.20 4.90 -10.36
N GLU A 194 -15.52 4.99 -10.19
CA GLU A 194 -16.49 4.94 -11.30
C GLU A 194 -16.28 6.06 -12.33
N ASN A 195 -15.55 7.12 -11.97
CA ASN A 195 -15.27 8.27 -12.83
C ASN A 195 -13.88 8.20 -13.48
N LEU A 196 -13.19 7.06 -13.41
CA LEU A 196 -11.94 6.88 -14.13
C LEU A 196 -12.18 6.98 -15.65
N PRO A 197 -11.42 7.80 -16.39
CA PRO A 197 -11.60 7.92 -17.83
C PRO A 197 -11.13 6.65 -18.56
N GLU A 198 -11.94 6.13 -19.47
CA GLU A 198 -11.61 4.93 -20.26
C GLU A 198 -10.58 5.18 -21.37
N VAL A 199 -10.52 6.40 -21.92
CA VAL A 199 -9.94 6.66 -23.26
C VAL A 199 -8.47 7.13 -23.24
N GLU A 200 -7.90 7.44 -22.07
CA GLU A 200 -6.53 7.99 -21.95
C GLU A 200 -5.56 7.10 -21.18
N TRP A 201 -5.88 5.81 -21.03
CA TRP A 201 -5.05 4.91 -20.23
C TRP A 201 -4.64 3.68 -21.02
N ASP A 202 -3.46 3.76 -21.63
CA ASP A 202 -2.85 2.74 -22.48
C ASP A 202 -1.85 1.84 -21.74
N GLY A 203 -1.75 1.96 -20.41
CA GLY A 203 -0.72 1.26 -19.64
C GLY A 203 -0.81 -0.27 -19.74
N GLU A 204 0.33 -0.95 -19.81
CA GLU A 204 0.41 -2.41 -19.83
C GLU A 204 0.56 -2.98 -18.42
N VAL A 205 -0.16 -4.06 -18.11
CA VAL A 205 -0.02 -4.75 -16.82
C VAL A 205 1.02 -5.86 -16.94
N ALA A 206 2.25 -5.58 -16.53
CA ALA A 206 3.31 -6.57 -16.43
C ALA A 206 3.43 -7.13 -14.99
N PRO A 207 3.78 -8.42 -14.80
CA PRO A 207 4.17 -8.92 -13.50
C PRO A 207 5.37 -8.14 -12.96
N VAL A 208 5.22 -7.54 -11.78
CA VAL A 208 6.29 -6.83 -11.07
C VAL A 208 6.79 -7.58 -9.83
N LEU A 209 6.11 -8.68 -9.47
CA LEU A 209 6.41 -9.55 -8.35
C LEU A 209 6.52 -10.99 -8.83
N ASP A 210 7.41 -11.75 -8.19
CA ASP A 210 7.46 -13.20 -8.30
C ASP A 210 6.66 -13.81 -7.13
N PHE A 211 5.81 -14.80 -7.44
CA PHE A 211 5.00 -15.50 -6.43
C PHE A 211 5.48 -16.93 -6.24
N ASP A 212 5.65 -17.34 -5.00
CA ASP A 212 5.97 -18.70 -4.61
C ASP A 212 5.17 -19.09 -3.36
N ILE A 213 4.71 -20.34 -3.32
CA ILE A 213 4.04 -20.95 -2.16
C ILE A 213 5.07 -21.49 -1.15
N SER A 214 6.33 -21.64 -1.56
CA SER A 214 7.40 -22.12 -0.71
C SER A 214 7.84 -21.06 0.30
N THR A 215 8.02 -21.47 1.55
CA THR A 215 8.56 -20.59 2.59
C THR A 215 10.05 -20.34 2.32
N PRO A 216 10.50 -19.07 2.19
CA PRO A 216 11.92 -18.77 2.02
C PRO A 216 12.75 -19.24 3.22
N ALA A 217 13.96 -19.73 2.97
CA ALA A 217 14.87 -20.14 4.03
C ALA A 217 15.50 -18.92 4.75
N GLY A 218 15.84 -19.09 6.04
CA GLY A 218 16.62 -18.11 6.81
C GLY A 218 15.82 -17.14 7.68
N GLY A 219 14.51 -17.33 7.82
CA GLY A 219 13.67 -16.62 8.78
C GLY A 219 13.44 -17.40 10.09
N ASP A 220 13.00 -16.69 11.12
CA ASP A 220 12.47 -17.26 12.35
C ASP A 220 10.94 -17.37 12.28
N ASP A 221 10.37 -18.38 12.94
CA ASP A 221 8.92 -18.47 13.11
C ASP A 221 8.41 -17.27 13.93
N ALA A 222 7.42 -16.56 13.40
CA ALA A 222 6.80 -15.42 14.07
C ALA A 222 5.29 -15.38 13.78
N THR A 223 4.49 -15.12 14.82
CA THR A 223 3.06 -14.81 14.70
C THR A 223 2.78 -13.31 14.77
N GLU A 224 3.81 -12.50 15.01
CA GLU A 224 3.70 -11.05 15.09
C GLU A 224 4.99 -10.39 14.59
N ILE A 225 4.84 -9.30 13.84
CA ILE A 225 5.95 -8.44 13.41
C ILE A 225 5.61 -7.00 13.79
N GLU A 226 6.51 -6.37 14.54
CA GLU A 226 6.46 -4.95 14.85
C GLU A 226 7.47 -4.17 14.01
N VAL A 227 7.03 -3.09 13.39
CA VAL A 227 7.88 -2.19 12.60
C VAL A 227 7.73 -0.77 13.13
N ARG A 228 8.76 -0.28 13.80
CA ARG A 228 8.88 1.11 14.24
C ARG A 228 9.56 1.94 13.16
N MET A 229 8.76 2.55 12.29
CA MET A 229 9.27 3.41 11.23
C MET A 229 9.65 4.80 11.79
N SER A 230 8.88 5.33 12.73
CA SER A 230 9.17 6.60 13.40
C SER A 230 8.49 6.70 14.76
N ALA A 231 8.79 7.75 15.54
CA ALA A 231 8.08 8.04 16.79
C ALA A 231 6.56 8.32 16.63
N ARG A 232 6.06 8.41 15.39
CA ARG A 232 4.65 8.68 15.06
C ARG A 232 4.06 7.62 14.14
N ASN A 233 4.82 6.58 13.82
CA ASN A 233 4.43 5.55 12.88
C ASN A 233 5.05 4.21 13.33
N ASP A 234 4.24 3.48 14.07
CA ASP A 234 4.50 2.15 14.58
C ASP A 234 3.44 1.23 13.96
N LEU A 235 3.88 0.11 13.38
CA LEU A 235 3.03 -0.91 12.78
C LEU A 235 3.18 -2.22 13.53
N THR A 236 2.07 -2.94 13.68
CA THR A 236 2.06 -4.31 14.18
C THR A 236 1.25 -5.15 13.21
N TRP A 237 1.84 -6.24 12.75
CA TRP A 237 1.19 -7.27 11.94
C TRP A 237 1.10 -8.52 12.77
N THR A 238 -0.11 -8.90 13.17
CA THR A 238 -0.36 -10.15 13.88
C THR A 238 -0.93 -11.15 12.89
N PHE A 239 -0.31 -12.31 12.77
CA PHE A 239 -0.82 -13.41 11.98
C PHE A 239 -2.09 -13.95 12.65
N ASP A 240 -3.22 -13.83 11.98
CA ASP A 240 -4.43 -14.54 12.35
C ASP A 240 -4.40 -15.89 11.63
N HIS A 241 -4.38 -16.98 12.40
CA HIS A 241 -4.44 -18.34 11.85
C HIS A 241 -5.70 -18.59 11.03
N GLY A 242 -6.69 -17.68 11.07
CA GLY A 242 -8.01 -17.94 10.53
C GLY A 242 -8.68 -19.08 11.31
N ARG A 243 -10.00 -19.18 11.19
CA ARG A 243 -10.75 -20.37 11.62
C ARG A 243 -10.86 -21.36 10.48
#